data_AF-A0A167TTA8-F1
#
_entry.id   AF-A0A167TTA8-F1
#
_cell.length_a   1.000
_cell.length_b   1.000
_cell.length_c   1.000
_cell.angle_alpha   90.00
_cell.angle_beta   90.00
_cell.angle_gamma   90.00
#
_symmetry.space_group_name_H-M   'P 1'
#
loop_
_entity.id
_entity.type
_entity.pdbx_description
1 polymer ?
#
loop_
_entity_poly.entity_id
_entity_poly.type
_entity_poly.pdbx_seq_one_letter_code
_entity_poly.pdbx_strand_id
1 'polypeptide(L)'
;MDGKMVDPDTPADDAAASSKETASGLPLEHAVPDSRDAESKTEEGSDDAYLPTNKQHSPFAKPSYRNMASFVETKQNIERSINDFRPEIATYAREIFIQQHNRQHVFGILLTEKTAEVYQFDRAGAIYTSRVDIHEDPCTFVRMILCITSMDHQALGFDNSIYWSSGKRYLKVGDTNYIIVQGRPVFLSRSIRGKCTTCWDVKIPGSEKHLFIKDYWKAEKRPYESDYLLDTKGLLGVGQMIDYVKKKSSIIAQRKVVLNAFLSDDMSASDRVIGDRQLCRVVMENCGRPIDHFPDPKQLLRAMHDAINGHRGLFQKYILHRDVSMMNVLVCPTDSPGLFRGVIIDLDLAIRLGRNETLPKCDHRTGTRFYQSIYVLQAEGQHDHLDDLESFFYLFCTLCFGYSGPGHAIVPTPSVFLGWDQEHPMQAAFAKLYFTDLNPKDVKLLYQYDLKFKLISCDLGHC
;
A
#
# COMPACT_ATOMS: atom_id res chain seq x y z
N MET A 1 80.37 31.46 16.27
CA MET A 1 80.61 31.03 14.88
C MET A 1 79.74 29.81 14.65
N ASP A 2 78.41 29.98 14.76
CA ASP A 2 77.47 30.39 13.69
C ASP A 2 77.11 29.18 12.81
N GLY A 3 75.86 28.72 12.63
CA GLY A 3 74.51 29.14 13.04
C GLY A 3 73.55 27.92 13.01
N LYS A 4 72.46 27.88 13.80
CA LYS A 4 71.04 28.19 13.46
C LYS A 4 70.50 27.35 12.28
N MET A 5 69.35 26.65 12.32
CA MET A 5 67.99 26.85 12.91
C MET A 5 67.43 25.44 13.28
N VAL A 6 66.83 25.13 14.44
CA VAL A 6 65.57 25.56 15.10
C VAL A 6 64.32 25.35 14.24
N ASP A 7 63.56 24.33 14.61
CA ASP A 7 62.20 24.01 14.16
C ASP A 7 61.24 24.31 15.33
N PRO A 8 60.30 25.25 15.21
CA PRO A 8 59.29 25.48 16.23
C PRO A 8 57.87 25.23 15.71
N ASP A 9 57.07 24.59 16.56
CA ASP A 9 55.71 25.01 16.96
C ASP A 9 54.67 23.88 16.99
N THR A 10 54.42 23.42 18.23
CA THR A 10 53.05 23.20 18.73
C THR A 10 52.48 24.57 19.12
N PRO A 11 51.15 24.83 19.07
CA PRO A 11 50.37 24.72 20.32
C PRO A 11 48.87 24.39 20.18
N ALA A 12 48.25 24.29 21.35
CA ALA A 12 46.94 23.79 21.78
C ALA A 12 45.70 24.67 21.52
N ASP A 13 44.52 24.04 21.73
CA ASP A 13 43.25 24.50 22.33
C ASP A 13 42.86 26.00 22.28
N ASP A 14 41.67 26.34 21.76
CA ASP A 14 40.38 26.36 22.49
C ASP A 14 39.28 27.22 21.80
N ALA A 15 38.03 26.75 21.92
CA ALA A 15 36.75 27.46 21.96
C ALA A 15 36.24 28.47 20.88
N ALA A 16 35.04 28.13 20.37
CA ALA A 16 33.81 28.95 20.27
C ALA A 16 33.27 29.43 18.88
N ALA A 17 31.99 29.05 18.68
CA ALA A 17 30.87 29.77 18.05
C ALA A 17 30.56 29.65 16.53
N SER A 18 29.42 28.98 16.28
CA SER A 18 28.26 29.43 15.47
C SER A 18 28.39 29.69 13.95
N SER A 19 27.74 28.82 13.14
CA SER A 19 26.77 29.13 12.05
C SER A 19 26.50 27.82 11.27
N LYS A 20 25.31 27.19 11.32
CA LYS A 20 24.09 27.42 10.51
C LYS A 20 24.35 27.67 9.01
N GLU A 21 24.02 26.67 8.17
CA GLU A 21 23.09 26.75 7.01
C GLU A 21 23.13 25.42 6.20
N THR A 22 22.10 24.58 6.31
CA THR A 22 20.89 24.44 5.44
C THR A 22 21.10 23.55 4.20
N ALA A 23 20.89 22.25 4.38
CA ALA A 23 20.50 21.35 3.28
C ALA A 23 18.97 21.42 3.13
N SER A 24 18.51 22.13 2.11
CA SER A 24 17.10 22.24 1.74
C SER A 24 16.60 20.93 1.12
N GLY A 25 16.13 20.04 1.97
CA GLY A 25 15.25 18.94 1.57
C GLY A 25 13.88 19.49 1.20
N LEU A 26 13.46 19.29 -0.05
CA LEU A 26 12.10 19.59 -0.51
C LEU A 26 11.08 18.72 0.27
N PRO A 27 9.96 19.31 0.73
CA PRO A 27 8.99 18.61 1.56
C PRO A 27 8.21 17.58 0.75
N LEU A 28 8.14 16.35 1.27
CA LEU A 28 7.16 15.35 0.88
C LEU A 28 5.78 15.85 1.34
N GLU A 29 4.90 16.16 0.39
CA GLU A 29 3.52 16.52 0.68
C GLU A 29 2.83 15.45 1.53
N HIS A 30 2.31 15.92 2.66
CA HIS A 30 1.56 15.18 3.64
C HIS A 30 0.31 14.53 3.04
N ALA A 31 0.14 13.24 3.28
CA ALA A 31 -1.13 12.56 3.08
C ALA A 31 -2.11 13.01 4.17
N VAL A 32 -2.80 14.12 3.93
CA VAL A 32 -4.04 14.50 4.61
C VAL A 32 -5.18 13.70 3.97
N PRO A 33 -6.17 13.18 4.72
CA PRO A 33 -7.39 12.68 4.12
C PRO A 33 -8.17 13.87 3.56
N ASP A 34 -8.20 14.03 2.24
CA ASP A 34 -8.90 15.12 1.58
C ASP A 34 -10.41 14.85 1.59
N SER A 35 -11.11 15.50 2.53
CA SER A 35 -12.56 15.63 2.55
C SER A 35 -12.98 16.72 1.55
N ARG A 36 -13.05 16.34 0.27
CA ARG A 36 -13.71 17.15 -0.76
C ARG A 36 -14.53 16.26 -1.70
N ASP A 37 -15.62 15.71 -1.16
CA ASP A 37 -16.78 15.36 -1.97
C ASP A 37 -17.46 16.66 -2.41
N ALA A 38 -16.94 17.28 -3.47
CA ALA A 38 -17.69 18.23 -4.25
C ALA A 38 -18.46 17.45 -5.31
N GLU A 39 -19.78 17.38 -5.14
CA GLU A 39 -20.74 16.88 -6.11
C GLU A 39 -20.47 17.50 -7.50
N SER A 40 -19.89 16.72 -8.39
CA SER A 40 -20.00 16.97 -9.82
C SER A 40 -21.00 15.95 -10.37
N LYS A 41 -22.14 16.47 -10.82
CA LYS A 41 -23.16 15.72 -11.55
C LYS A 41 -22.47 14.99 -12.70
N THR A 42 -22.41 13.67 -12.61
CA THR A 42 -21.95 12.83 -13.72
C THR A 42 -23.14 12.59 -14.62
N GLU A 43 -23.05 13.12 -15.84
CA GLU A 43 -23.87 12.63 -16.94
C GLU A 43 -23.58 11.14 -17.14
N GLU A 44 -24.63 10.32 -17.15
CA GLU A 44 -24.59 8.90 -17.44
C GLU A 44 -24.14 8.67 -18.89
N GLY A 45 -22.83 8.51 -19.09
CA GLY A 45 -22.24 8.05 -20.34
C GLY A 45 -21.66 6.64 -20.16
N SER A 46 -22.30 5.64 -20.77
CA SER A 46 -21.78 4.28 -20.86
C SER A 46 -20.55 4.25 -21.79
N ASP A 47 -19.34 4.10 -21.24
CA ASP A 47 -18.12 3.96 -22.06
C ASP A 47 -17.43 2.61 -21.82
N ASP A 48 -17.50 1.78 -22.86
CA ASP A 48 -16.84 0.48 -23.02
C ASP A 48 -15.31 0.65 -22.97
N ALA A 49 -14.70 0.29 -21.84
CA ALA A 49 -13.28 0.50 -21.58
C ALA A 49 -12.39 -0.73 -21.82
N TYR A 50 -12.68 -1.59 -22.80
CA TYR A 50 -11.71 -2.60 -23.28
C TYR A 50 -11.83 -2.69 -24.81
N LEU A 51 -11.31 -1.69 -25.53
CA LEU A 51 -11.28 -1.59 -27.00
C LEU A 51 -12.61 -1.98 -27.73
N PRO A 52 -13.37 -1.00 -28.25
CA PRO A 52 -14.75 -1.23 -28.69
C PRO A 52 -14.83 -2.19 -29.88
N THR A 53 -15.59 -3.26 -29.72
CA THR A 53 -16.18 -3.95 -30.87
C THR A 53 -17.49 -3.24 -31.23
N ASN A 54 -17.51 -2.63 -32.42
CA ASN A 54 -18.69 -2.17 -33.16
C ASN A 54 -19.67 -1.19 -32.46
N LYS A 55 -19.17 -0.06 -31.98
CA LYS A 55 -19.96 1.20 -31.98
C LYS A 55 -19.14 2.32 -32.59
N GLN A 56 -19.76 3.10 -33.47
CA GLN A 56 -19.17 4.27 -34.12
C GLN A 56 -18.80 5.31 -33.05
N HIS A 57 -17.54 5.29 -32.58
CA HIS A 57 -17.02 6.32 -31.69
C HIS A 57 -16.72 7.61 -32.46
N SER A 58 -17.00 8.75 -31.84
CA SER A 58 -16.31 10.01 -32.15
C SER A 58 -14.80 9.75 -32.12
N PRO A 59 -14.04 10.04 -33.19
CA PRO A 59 -12.72 9.46 -33.41
C PRO A 59 -11.62 9.88 -32.41
N PHE A 60 -11.91 10.76 -31.44
CA PHE A 60 -10.91 11.22 -30.48
C PHE A 60 -11.51 11.44 -29.09
N ALA A 61 -11.72 10.37 -28.34
CA ALA A 61 -11.77 10.50 -26.89
C ALA A 61 -10.46 11.15 -26.41
N LYS A 62 -10.55 12.15 -25.52
CA LYS A 62 -9.37 12.86 -25.00
C LYS A 62 -8.39 11.83 -24.41
N PRO A 63 -7.09 11.85 -24.81
CA PRO A 63 -6.10 10.93 -24.25
C PRO A 63 -6.10 10.98 -22.73
N SER A 64 -6.10 9.82 -22.10
CA SER A 64 -6.00 9.68 -20.65
C SER A 64 -5.23 8.41 -20.29
N TYR A 65 -4.70 8.35 -19.07
CA TYR A 65 -4.02 7.16 -18.58
C TYR A 65 -4.96 5.95 -18.43
N ARG A 66 -6.29 6.10 -18.57
CA ARG A 66 -7.22 4.96 -18.66
C ARG A 66 -7.03 4.15 -19.95
N ASN A 67 -6.62 4.82 -21.04
CA ASN A 67 -6.57 4.25 -22.39
C ASN A 67 -5.14 4.20 -22.95
N MET A 68 -4.12 4.39 -22.10
CA MET A 68 -2.71 4.42 -22.51
C MET A 68 -2.09 3.02 -22.43
N ALA A 69 -1.67 2.47 -23.57
CA ALA A 69 -1.02 1.15 -23.62
C ALA A 69 0.40 1.17 -23.04
N SER A 70 1.19 2.18 -23.44
CA SER A 70 2.58 2.46 -23.07
C SER A 70 2.86 3.95 -23.33
N PHE A 71 4.03 4.46 -22.95
CA PHE A 71 4.43 5.85 -23.19
C PHE A 71 5.78 5.96 -23.90
N VAL A 72 5.99 7.07 -24.62
CA VAL A 72 7.29 7.44 -25.18
C VAL A 72 7.60 8.84 -24.69
N GLU A 73 8.68 8.98 -23.93
CA GLU A 73 9.16 10.26 -23.43
C GLU A 73 10.37 10.69 -24.27
N THR A 74 10.28 11.88 -24.88
CA THR A 74 11.33 12.40 -25.77
C THR A 74 12.13 13.50 -25.09
N LYS A 75 13.46 13.35 -25.00
CA LYS A 75 14.36 14.36 -24.42
C LYS A 75 15.45 14.74 -25.43
N GLN A 76 15.84 16.01 -25.42
CA GLN A 76 17.04 16.46 -26.17
C GLN A 76 18.30 15.86 -25.55
N ASN A 77 19.29 15.56 -26.38
CA ASN A 77 20.52 14.89 -25.98
C ASN A 77 21.52 15.87 -25.34
N ILE A 78 21.13 16.42 -24.19
CA ILE A 78 22.02 17.14 -23.29
C ILE A 78 22.47 16.10 -22.27
N GLU A 79 23.77 16.01 -22.02
CA GLU A 79 24.45 15.17 -21.02
C GLU A 79 23.85 15.31 -19.60
N ARG A 80 22.62 14.88 -19.41
CA ARG A 80 21.91 14.87 -18.14
C ARG A 80 22.02 13.47 -17.56
N SER A 81 22.48 13.45 -16.32
CA SER A 81 22.48 12.28 -15.47
C SER A 81 21.11 11.58 -15.56
N ILE A 82 21.12 10.27 -15.81
CA ILE A 82 19.93 9.40 -15.90
C ILE A 82 19.00 9.59 -14.68
N ASN A 83 19.52 10.13 -13.57
CA ASN A 83 18.75 10.42 -12.36
C ASN A 83 17.69 11.53 -12.54
N ASP A 84 17.84 12.44 -13.51
CA ASP A 84 16.96 13.61 -13.61
C ASP A 84 15.57 13.30 -14.19
N PHE A 85 15.43 12.24 -15.00
CA PHE A 85 14.18 11.95 -15.72
C PHE A 85 13.39 10.75 -15.18
N ARG A 86 14.03 9.88 -14.39
CA ARG A 86 13.37 8.72 -13.76
C ARG A 86 12.13 9.07 -12.94
N PRO A 87 12.10 10.18 -12.16
CA PRO A 87 10.89 10.56 -11.42
C PRO A 87 9.69 10.86 -12.34
N GLU A 88 9.95 11.45 -13.51
CA GLU A 88 8.92 11.83 -14.48
C GLU A 88 8.28 10.60 -15.13
N ILE A 89 9.09 9.71 -15.72
CA ILE A 89 8.58 8.47 -16.33
C ILE A 89 7.97 7.51 -15.31
N ALA A 90 8.46 7.52 -14.06
CA ALA A 90 7.84 6.78 -12.97
C ALA A 90 6.45 7.35 -12.62
N THR A 91 6.26 8.66 -12.75
CA THR A 91 4.95 9.29 -12.56
C THR A 91 3.96 8.78 -13.61
N TYR A 92 4.35 8.69 -14.88
CA TYR A 92 3.48 8.14 -15.93
C TYR A 92 3.08 6.69 -15.65
N ALA A 93 4.06 5.84 -15.30
CA ALA A 93 3.78 4.46 -14.91
C ALA A 93 2.84 4.38 -13.69
N ARG A 94 3.03 5.24 -12.69
CA ARG A 94 2.16 5.33 -11.51
C ARG A 94 0.73 5.68 -11.89
N GLU A 95 0.53 6.71 -12.72
CA GLU A 95 -0.80 7.13 -13.15
C GLU A 95 -1.52 6.04 -13.98
N ILE A 96 -0.77 5.30 -14.81
CA ILE A 96 -1.31 4.13 -15.51
C ILE A 96 -1.76 3.06 -14.51
N PHE A 97 -0.93 2.70 -13.52
CA PHE A 97 -1.33 1.73 -12.50
C PHE A 97 -2.53 2.17 -11.67
N ILE A 98 -2.66 3.47 -11.39
CA ILE A 98 -3.79 4.04 -10.66
C ILE A 98 -5.08 3.94 -11.46
N GLN A 99 -5.03 4.18 -12.77
CA GLN A 99 -6.23 4.27 -13.61
C GLN A 99 -6.59 2.95 -14.30
N GLN A 100 -5.63 2.03 -14.43
CA GLN A 100 -5.80 0.71 -15.04
C GLN A 100 -5.56 -0.38 -14.01
N HIS A 101 -6.57 -0.63 -13.17
CA HIS A 101 -6.47 -1.52 -12.02
C HIS A 101 -6.15 -3.00 -12.35
N ASN A 102 -6.16 -3.41 -13.61
CA ASN A 102 -5.74 -4.74 -14.05
C ASN A 102 -4.31 -4.75 -14.64
N ARG A 103 -3.54 -3.67 -14.48
CA ARG A 103 -2.19 -3.56 -15.01
C ARG A 103 -1.14 -4.07 -14.02
N GLN A 104 -0.38 -5.07 -14.44
CA GLN A 104 0.67 -5.74 -13.66
C GLN A 104 2.05 -5.14 -13.92
N HIS A 105 2.35 -4.77 -15.17
CA HIS A 105 3.55 -4.03 -15.58
C HIS A 105 3.22 -3.06 -16.72
N VAL A 106 4.10 -2.07 -16.97
CA VAL A 106 3.94 -1.04 -18.01
C VAL A 106 5.26 -0.85 -18.72
N PHE A 107 5.24 -0.73 -20.05
CA PHE A 107 6.40 -0.31 -20.82
C PHE A 107 6.42 1.20 -21.07
N GLY A 108 7.63 1.72 -21.16
CA GLY A 108 7.89 3.06 -21.68
C GLY A 108 9.19 3.10 -22.46
N ILE A 109 9.32 4.06 -23.38
CA ILE A 109 10.59 4.36 -24.05
C ILE A 109 11.05 5.74 -23.64
N LEU A 110 12.33 5.86 -23.26
CA LEU A 110 13.03 7.13 -23.21
C LEU A 110 13.79 7.28 -24.53
N LEU A 111 13.40 8.27 -25.34
CA LEU A 111 13.95 8.51 -26.67
C LEU A 111 14.71 9.84 -26.68
N THR A 112 15.89 9.84 -27.30
CA THR A 112 16.65 11.04 -27.64
C THR A 112 16.86 11.12 -29.14
N GLU A 113 17.54 12.16 -29.60
CA GLU A 113 17.94 12.33 -31.00
C GLU A 113 18.85 11.21 -31.53
N LYS A 114 19.55 10.50 -30.63
CA LYS A 114 20.51 9.44 -30.99
C LYS A 114 20.18 8.08 -30.41
N THR A 115 19.55 8.02 -29.25
CA THR A 115 19.44 6.79 -28.47
C THR A 115 18.03 6.51 -27.98
N ALA A 116 17.73 5.23 -27.75
CA ALA A 116 16.51 4.77 -27.10
C ALA A 116 16.82 3.80 -25.95
N GLU A 117 16.02 3.87 -24.88
CA GLU A 117 16.02 2.94 -23.76
C GLU A 117 14.59 2.45 -23.50
N VAL A 118 14.39 1.13 -23.41
CA VAL A 118 13.08 0.57 -23.01
C VAL A 118 13.08 0.37 -21.51
N TYR A 119 12.02 0.86 -20.86
CA TYR A 119 11.74 0.68 -19.45
C TYR A 119 10.56 -0.29 -19.28
N GLN A 120 10.66 -1.19 -18.31
CA GLN A 120 9.53 -1.94 -17.76
C GLN A 120 9.36 -1.56 -16.30
N PHE A 121 8.23 -0.94 -15.98
CA PHE A 121 7.79 -0.69 -14.62
C PHE A 121 6.90 -1.82 -14.14
N ASP A 122 7.15 -2.34 -12.95
CA ASP A 122 6.39 -3.41 -12.32
C ASP A 122 6.37 -3.24 -10.80
N ARG A 123 5.80 -4.20 -10.07
CA ARG A 123 5.66 -4.09 -8.61
C ARG A 123 6.94 -4.35 -7.81
N ALA A 124 8.07 -4.60 -8.47
CA ALA A 124 9.41 -4.63 -7.89
C ALA A 124 10.22 -3.37 -8.21
N GLY A 125 9.69 -2.45 -9.02
CA GLY A 125 10.36 -1.20 -9.41
C GLY A 125 10.43 -1.07 -10.93
N ALA A 126 11.59 -0.69 -11.45
CA ALA A 126 11.83 -0.59 -12.88
C ALA A 126 13.09 -1.38 -13.27
N ILE A 127 13.04 -2.00 -14.45
CA ILE A 127 14.22 -2.44 -15.19
C ILE A 127 14.26 -1.70 -16.52
N TYR A 128 15.45 -1.57 -17.10
CA TYR A 128 15.62 -0.89 -18.37
C TYR A 128 16.79 -1.49 -19.16
N THR A 129 16.75 -1.35 -20.47
CA THR A 129 17.82 -1.79 -21.37
C THR A 129 19.04 -0.87 -21.29
N SER A 130 20.18 -1.30 -21.83
CA SER A 130 21.21 -0.34 -22.23
C SER A 130 20.66 0.61 -23.30
N ARG A 131 21.34 1.76 -23.46
CA ARG A 131 21.06 2.70 -24.56
C ARG A 131 21.40 2.05 -25.89
N VAL A 132 20.45 2.06 -26.81
CA VAL A 132 20.65 1.64 -28.20
C VAL A 132 20.76 2.89 -29.06
N ASP A 133 21.84 3.01 -29.83
CA ASP A 133 21.94 4.05 -30.87
C ASP A 133 21.01 3.67 -32.03
N ILE A 134 20.01 4.52 -32.28
CA ILE A 134 18.93 4.23 -33.24
C ILE A 134 19.39 4.39 -34.69
N HIS A 135 20.52 5.06 -34.92
CA HIS A 135 21.10 5.26 -36.26
C HIS A 135 22.07 4.12 -36.61
N GLU A 136 22.78 3.59 -35.62
CA GLU A 136 23.65 2.42 -35.81
C GLU A 136 22.88 1.10 -35.84
N ASP A 137 21.84 0.93 -35.00
CA ASP A 137 20.98 -0.26 -34.96
C ASP A 137 19.48 0.09 -35.08
N PRO A 138 19.03 0.52 -36.28
CA PRO A 138 17.63 0.85 -36.51
C PRO A 138 16.71 -0.37 -36.41
N CYS A 139 17.23 -1.59 -36.63
CA CYS A 139 16.45 -2.81 -36.51
C CYS A 139 16.00 -3.05 -35.06
N THR A 140 16.91 -2.89 -34.10
CA THR A 140 16.57 -2.98 -32.67
C THR A 140 15.61 -1.87 -32.27
N PHE A 141 15.78 -0.64 -32.77
CA PHE A 141 14.82 0.44 -32.51
C PHE A 141 13.40 0.09 -32.97
N VAL A 142 13.24 -0.47 -34.18
CA VAL A 142 11.92 -0.96 -34.66
C VAL A 142 11.35 -2.04 -33.72
N ARG A 143 12.17 -2.97 -33.25
CA ARG A 143 11.73 -3.99 -32.27
C ARG A 143 11.27 -3.37 -30.95
N MET A 144 11.93 -2.31 -30.48
CA MET A 144 11.50 -1.57 -29.28
C MET A 144 10.12 -0.94 -29.46
N ILE A 145 9.85 -0.33 -30.62
CA ILE A 145 8.53 0.23 -30.94
C ILE A 145 7.47 -0.88 -31.00
N LEU A 146 7.76 -2.01 -31.65
CA LEU A 146 6.84 -3.15 -31.72
C LEU A 146 6.53 -3.74 -30.34
N CYS A 147 7.51 -3.75 -29.42
CA CYS A 147 7.32 -4.20 -28.05
C CYS A 147 6.25 -3.37 -27.32
N ILE A 148 6.32 -2.04 -27.40
CA ILE A 148 5.39 -1.14 -26.70
C ILE A 148 4.05 -0.94 -27.41
N THR A 149 3.94 -1.37 -28.67
CA THR A 149 2.73 -1.30 -29.51
C THR A 149 2.07 -2.66 -29.74
N SER A 150 2.46 -3.68 -28.96
CA SER A 150 1.94 -5.04 -29.09
C SER A 150 0.40 -5.09 -28.94
N MET A 151 -0.25 -5.89 -29.79
CA MET A 151 -1.68 -6.21 -29.66
C MET A 151 -1.94 -7.33 -28.63
N ASP A 152 -0.89 -7.97 -28.11
CA ASP A 152 -1.00 -8.91 -27.01
C ASP A 152 -1.12 -8.14 -25.69
N HIS A 153 -2.34 -8.07 -25.17
CA HIS A 153 -2.64 -7.39 -23.91
C HIS A 153 -1.88 -8.00 -22.72
N GLN A 154 -1.65 -9.31 -22.68
CA GLN A 154 -0.90 -9.92 -21.58
C GLN A 154 0.58 -9.54 -21.68
N ALA A 155 1.13 -9.51 -22.88
CA ALA A 155 2.49 -9.01 -23.11
C ALA A 155 2.64 -7.57 -22.61
N LEU A 156 1.65 -6.70 -22.86
CA LEU A 156 1.58 -5.34 -22.33
C LEU A 156 1.24 -5.25 -20.83
N GLY A 157 1.06 -6.37 -20.14
CA GLY A 157 0.88 -6.42 -18.69
C GLY A 157 -0.55 -6.29 -18.20
N PHE A 158 -1.55 -6.51 -19.05
CA PHE A 158 -2.94 -6.61 -18.61
C PHE A 158 -3.26 -8.00 -18.04
N ASP A 159 -3.92 -7.99 -16.87
CA ASP A 159 -4.52 -9.17 -16.26
C ASP A 159 -5.88 -9.46 -16.91
N ASN A 160 -5.95 -10.50 -17.74
CA ASN A 160 -7.18 -10.90 -18.41
C ASN A 160 -8.23 -11.52 -17.47
N SER A 161 -7.88 -11.80 -16.21
CA SER A 161 -8.91 -12.21 -15.23
C SER A 161 -9.79 -11.05 -14.78
N ILE A 162 -9.42 -9.80 -15.07
CA ILE A 162 -10.27 -8.62 -14.87
C ILE A 162 -10.64 -8.07 -16.25
N TYR A 163 -11.93 -8.12 -16.58
CA TYR A 163 -12.42 -7.83 -17.92
C TYR A 163 -13.79 -7.17 -17.88
N TRP A 164 -14.22 -6.61 -19.01
CA TRP A 164 -15.56 -6.06 -19.16
C TRP A 164 -16.39 -6.98 -20.03
N SER A 165 -17.67 -7.10 -19.70
CA SER A 165 -18.65 -7.82 -20.50
C SER A 165 -20.02 -7.21 -20.24
N SER A 166 -20.80 -6.96 -21.29
CA SER A 166 -22.18 -6.45 -21.18
C SER A 166 -22.31 -5.22 -20.26
N GLY A 167 -21.40 -4.25 -20.41
CA GLY A 167 -21.39 -3.00 -19.62
C GLY A 167 -21.00 -3.15 -18.14
N LYS A 168 -20.62 -4.35 -17.69
CA LYS A 168 -20.17 -4.61 -16.32
C LYS A 168 -18.72 -5.08 -16.31
N ARG A 169 -18.02 -4.75 -15.22
CA ARG A 169 -16.66 -5.23 -14.97
C ARG A 169 -16.71 -6.50 -14.14
N TYR A 170 -15.95 -7.51 -14.55
CA TYR A 170 -15.84 -8.80 -13.91
C TYR A 170 -14.42 -9.06 -13.43
N LEU A 171 -14.32 -9.90 -12.41
CA LEU A 171 -13.08 -10.45 -11.88
C LEU A 171 -13.26 -11.96 -11.74
N LYS A 172 -12.41 -12.74 -12.42
CA LYS A 172 -12.44 -14.21 -12.42
C LYS A 172 -11.49 -14.78 -11.37
N VAL A 173 -12.00 -15.74 -10.58
CA VAL A 173 -11.24 -16.55 -9.62
C VAL A 173 -11.65 -18.01 -9.79
N GLY A 174 -10.69 -18.87 -10.11
CA GLY A 174 -10.99 -20.24 -10.57
C GLY A 174 -11.98 -20.20 -11.73
N ASP A 175 -13.11 -20.89 -11.58
CA ASP A 175 -14.20 -20.92 -12.55
C ASP A 175 -15.31 -19.90 -12.28
N THR A 176 -15.20 -19.13 -11.20
CA THR A 176 -16.23 -18.16 -10.79
C THR A 176 -15.92 -16.77 -11.36
N ASN A 177 -16.94 -16.13 -11.95
CA ASN A 177 -16.87 -14.75 -12.41
C ASN A 177 -17.65 -13.86 -11.44
N TYR A 178 -16.94 -12.96 -10.76
CA TYR A 178 -17.54 -12.00 -9.84
C TYR A 178 -17.76 -10.66 -10.55
N ILE A 179 -18.90 -10.01 -10.31
CA ILE A 179 -19.19 -8.66 -10.77
C ILE A 179 -18.51 -7.69 -9.79
N ILE A 180 -17.68 -6.77 -10.30
CA ILE A 180 -17.10 -5.69 -9.48
C ILE A 180 -18.16 -4.62 -9.27
N VAL A 181 -18.56 -4.41 -8.01
CA VAL A 181 -19.53 -3.40 -7.62
C VAL A 181 -18.96 -2.02 -7.95
N GLN A 182 -19.79 -1.14 -8.55
CA GLN A 182 -19.39 0.18 -9.08
C GLN A 182 -18.26 0.16 -10.14
N GLY A 183 -17.81 -1.01 -10.62
CA GLY A 183 -16.78 -1.14 -11.66
C GLY A 183 -15.36 -0.70 -11.24
N ARG A 184 -15.12 -0.41 -9.95
CA ARG A 184 -13.85 0.14 -9.43
C ARG A 184 -13.46 -0.53 -8.10
N PRO A 185 -12.16 -0.52 -7.72
CA PRO A 185 -11.74 -1.01 -6.41
C PRO A 185 -12.24 -0.11 -5.28
N VAL A 186 -12.47 -0.71 -4.11
CA VAL A 186 -12.80 0.01 -2.86
C VAL A 186 -11.54 0.49 -2.13
N PHE A 187 -10.39 -0.15 -2.38
CA PHE A 187 -9.08 0.30 -1.91
C PHE A 187 -8.02 0.04 -2.97
N LEU A 188 -7.10 0.98 -3.11
CA LEU A 188 -5.99 0.90 -4.07
C LEU A 188 -4.73 1.53 -3.49
N SER A 189 -3.67 0.73 -3.33
CA SER A 189 -2.34 1.25 -3.04
C SER A 189 -1.77 1.97 -4.27
N ARG A 190 -1.38 3.23 -4.10
CA ARG A 190 -0.80 4.09 -5.16
C ARG A 190 0.71 3.91 -5.33
N SER A 191 1.34 3.04 -4.54
CA SER A 191 2.77 2.75 -4.65
C SER A 191 3.05 1.93 -5.91
N ILE A 192 4.13 2.26 -6.63
CA ILE A 192 4.59 1.47 -7.78
C ILE A 192 5.11 0.11 -7.30
N ARG A 193 5.98 0.13 -6.28
CA ARG A 193 6.67 -1.04 -5.73
C ARG A 193 6.08 -1.44 -4.38
N GLY A 194 6.07 -2.74 -4.09
CA GLY A 194 5.66 -3.27 -2.79
C GLY A 194 4.54 -4.29 -2.93
N LYS A 195 3.67 -4.36 -1.91
CA LYS A 195 2.46 -5.20 -1.94
C LYS A 195 1.45 -4.72 -2.99
N CYS A 196 1.37 -3.40 -3.20
CA CYS A 196 0.47 -2.77 -4.18
C CYS A 196 -0.97 -3.31 -4.08
N THR A 197 -1.46 -3.42 -2.85
CA THR A 197 -2.75 -4.05 -2.54
C THR A 197 -3.90 -3.35 -3.26
N THR A 198 -4.76 -4.12 -3.90
CA THR A 198 -6.00 -3.68 -4.53
C THR A 198 -7.15 -4.51 -4.00
N CYS A 199 -8.19 -3.84 -3.52
CA CYS A 199 -9.34 -4.51 -2.95
C CYS A 199 -10.62 -4.19 -3.70
N TRP A 200 -11.46 -5.20 -3.85
CA TRP A 200 -12.65 -5.16 -4.70
C TRP A 200 -13.87 -5.59 -3.88
N ASP A 201 -14.92 -4.77 -3.89
CA ASP A 201 -16.25 -5.20 -3.51
C ASP A 201 -16.90 -5.91 -4.70
N VAL A 202 -17.35 -7.14 -4.52
CA VAL A 202 -17.84 -7.98 -5.61
C VAL A 202 -19.10 -8.76 -5.25
N LYS A 203 -19.87 -9.16 -6.27
CA LYS A 203 -21.02 -10.06 -6.15
C LYS A 203 -20.91 -11.23 -7.11
N ILE A 204 -21.47 -12.37 -6.73
CA ILE A 204 -21.73 -13.45 -7.69
C ILE A 204 -22.96 -13.06 -8.51
N PRO A 205 -22.98 -13.23 -9.85
CA PRO A 205 -24.16 -12.99 -10.67
C PRO A 205 -25.40 -13.70 -10.10
N GLY A 206 -26.48 -12.95 -9.88
CA GLY A 206 -27.73 -13.46 -9.31
C GLY A 206 -27.77 -13.52 -7.78
N SER A 207 -26.68 -13.17 -7.08
CA SER A 207 -26.64 -13.07 -5.63
C SER A 207 -26.54 -11.61 -5.17
N GLU A 208 -27.28 -11.26 -4.12
CA GLU A 208 -27.13 -9.97 -3.44
C GLU A 208 -26.02 -9.97 -2.39
N LYS A 209 -25.46 -11.14 -2.06
CA LYS A 209 -24.35 -11.25 -1.11
C LYS A 209 -23.09 -10.62 -1.72
N HIS A 210 -22.63 -9.54 -1.10
CA HIS A 210 -21.32 -8.96 -1.35
C HIS A 210 -20.22 -9.87 -0.80
N LEU A 211 -19.05 -9.84 -1.44
CA LEU A 211 -17.82 -10.49 -1.05
C LEU A 211 -16.66 -9.52 -1.31
N PHE A 212 -15.51 -9.82 -0.72
CA PHE A 212 -14.33 -8.98 -0.87
C PHE A 212 -13.22 -9.76 -1.56
N ILE A 213 -12.58 -9.17 -2.56
CA ILE A 213 -11.40 -9.76 -3.20
C ILE A 213 -10.20 -8.85 -2.94
N LYS A 214 -9.09 -9.42 -2.49
CA LYS A 214 -7.81 -8.74 -2.25
C LYS A 214 -6.76 -9.28 -3.22
N ASP A 215 -6.22 -8.41 -4.05
CA ASP A 215 -5.04 -8.66 -4.88
C ASP A 215 -3.82 -8.02 -4.23
N TYR A 216 -2.70 -8.73 -4.12
CA TYR A 216 -1.45 -8.20 -3.58
C TYR A 216 -0.21 -8.94 -4.11
N TRP A 217 0.94 -8.27 -4.05
CA TRP A 217 2.23 -8.76 -4.51
C TRP A 217 3.10 -9.21 -3.34
N LYS A 218 3.07 -10.52 -3.10
CA LYS A 218 3.84 -11.20 -2.06
C LYS A 218 5.33 -11.25 -2.42
N ALA A 219 6.20 -10.79 -1.52
CA ALA A 219 7.64 -11.00 -1.66
C ALA A 219 8.01 -12.49 -1.58
N GLU A 220 8.97 -12.94 -2.39
CA GLU A 220 9.36 -14.35 -2.54
C GLU A 220 9.53 -15.10 -1.21
N LYS A 221 10.29 -14.50 -0.27
CA LYS A 221 10.64 -15.10 1.03
C LYS A 221 9.55 -14.99 2.11
N ARG A 222 8.43 -14.32 1.84
CA ARG A 222 7.29 -14.27 2.77
C ARG A 222 6.47 -15.56 2.67
N PRO A 223 5.74 -15.96 3.72
CA PRO A 223 4.64 -16.92 3.61
C PRO A 223 3.45 -16.30 2.86
N TYR A 224 2.49 -17.13 2.41
CA TYR A 224 1.26 -16.61 1.81
C TYR A 224 0.24 -16.27 2.89
N GLU A 225 -0.48 -15.16 2.75
CA GLU A 225 -1.59 -14.80 3.65
C GLU A 225 -2.64 -15.91 3.75
N SER A 226 -2.93 -16.53 2.61
CA SER A 226 -3.89 -17.64 2.53
C SER A 226 -3.51 -18.82 3.43
N ASP A 227 -2.22 -19.02 3.74
CA ASP A 227 -1.79 -20.09 4.65
C ASP A 227 -2.23 -19.81 6.09
N TYR A 228 -2.16 -18.55 6.51
CA TYR A 228 -2.66 -18.14 7.83
C TYR A 228 -4.18 -18.21 7.87
N LEU A 229 -4.86 -17.74 6.81
CA LEU A 229 -6.31 -17.74 6.72
C LEU A 229 -6.91 -19.16 6.69
N LEU A 230 -6.20 -20.13 6.10
CA LEU A 230 -6.60 -21.56 6.16
C LEU A 230 -6.57 -22.09 7.60
N ASP A 231 -5.52 -21.78 8.36
CA ASP A 231 -5.35 -22.25 9.74
C ASP A 231 -6.35 -21.63 10.72
N THR A 232 -6.88 -20.45 10.37
CA THR A 232 -7.83 -19.67 11.18
C THR A 232 -9.26 -19.80 10.66
N LYS A 233 -9.54 -20.75 9.75
CA LYS A 233 -10.89 -21.02 9.27
C LYS A 233 -11.82 -21.36 10.43
N GLY A 234 -12.96 -20.67 10.49
CA GLY A 234 -13.96 -20.81 11.54
C GLY A 234 -13.63 -20.08 12.84
N LEU A 235 -12.49 -19.39 12.93
CA LEU A 235 -12.12 -18.64 14.12
C LEU A 235 -12.91 -17.32 14.20
N LEU A 236 -13.73 -17.19 15.25
CA LEU A 236 -14.54 -15.99 15.48
C LEU A 236 -13.65 -14.76 15.68
N GLY A 237 -14.10 -13.62 15.14
CA GLY A 237 -13.36 -12.36 15.23
C GLY A 237 -12.18 -12.25 14.24
N VAL A 238 -11.95 -13.23 13.36
CA VAL A 238 -10.93 -13.18 12.29
C VAL A 238 -11.59 -13.29 10.92
N GLY A 239 -11.06 -12.55 9.93
CA GLY A 239 -11.53 -12.57 8.56
C GLY A 239 -11.56 -13.99 7.97
N GLN A 240 -12.65 -14.33 7.27
CA GLN A 240 -12.87 -15.66 6.73
C GLN A 240 -12.62 -15.69 5.22
N MET A 241 -11.71 -16.57 4.80
CA MET A 241 -11.39 -16.79 3.39
C MET A 241 -12.33 -17.83 2.76
N ILE A 242 -12.81 -17.53 1.56
CA ILE A 242 -13.65 -18.40 0.73
C ILE A 242 -12.80 -19.16 -0.29
N ASP A 243 -11.95 -18.43 -1.01
CA ASP A 243 -11.17 -18.94 -2.14
C ASP A 243 -9.87 -18.14 -2.28
N TYR A 244 -8.88 -18.66 -3.00
CA TYR A 244 -7.61 -17.98 -3.22
C TYR A 244 -6.86 -18.50 -4.44
N VAL A 245 -5.99 -17.66 -4.99
CA VAL A 245 -5.02 -18.00 -6.02
C VAL A 245 -3.64 -17.56 -5.56
N LYS A 246 -2.77 -18.53 -5.30
CA LYS A 246 -1.34 -18.28 -5.05
C LYS A 246 -0.61 -18.16 -6.39
N LYS A 247 0.41 -17.29 -6.43
CA LYS A 247 1.35 -17.16 -7.56
C LYS A 247 0.65 -17.10 -8.92
N LYS A 248 -0.38 -16.26 -9.02
CA LYS A 248 -1.10 -15.99 -10.28
C LYS A 248 -0.18 -15.47 -11.37
N SER A 249 0.82 -14.69 -10.98
CA SER A 249 1.91 -14.20 -11.84
C SER A 249 3.16 -14.01 -10.98
N SER A 250 4.34 -13.92 -11.60
CA SER A 250 5.56 -13.49 -10.94
C SER A 250 6.30 -12.46 -11.77
N ILE A 251 6.94 -11.50 -11.11
CA ILE A 251 7.64 -10.41 -11.78
C ILE A 251 8.81 -10.96 -12.60
N ILE A 252 9.53 -11.96 -12.08
CA ILE A 252 10.60 -12.60 -12.85
C ILE A 252 10.07 -13.23 -14.13
N ALA A 253 8.91 -13.90 -14.10
CA ALA A 253 8.30 -14.46 -15.30
C ALA A 253 7.92 -13.35 -16.30
N GLN A 254 7.36 -12.25 -15.83
CA GLN A 254 7.00 -11.10 -16.67
C GLN A 254 8.23 -10.42 -17.29
N ARG A 255 9.32 -10.28 -16.52
CA ARG A 255 10.56 -9.70 -17.02
C ARG A 255 11.24 -10.59 -18.05
N LYS A 256 11.18 -11.91 -17.91
CA LYS A 256 11.75 -12.85 -18.90
C LYS A 256 11.16 -12.68 -20.30
N VAL A 257 9.86 -12.42 -20.41
CA VAL A 257 9.21 -12.20 -21.72
C VAL A 257 9.88 -11.05 -22.49
N VAL A 258 10.27 -10.00 -21.76
CA VAL A 258 10.88 -8.79 -22.32
C VAL A 258 12.37 -8.99 -22.52
N LEU A 259 13.02 -9.56 -21.50
CA LEU A 259 14.46 -9.77 -21.49
C LEU A 259 14.90 -10.81 -22.53
N ASN A 260 14.09 -11.83 -22.87
CA ASN A 260 14.43 -12.76 -23.95
C ASN A 260 14.54 -12.09 -25.33
N ALA A 261 13.91 -10.92 -25.52
CA ALA A 261 14.07 -10.15 -26.75
C ALA A 261 15.39 -9.34 -26.79
N PHE A 262 16.08 -9.18 -25.65
CA PHE A 262 17.20 -8.24 -25.49
C PHE A 262 18.41 -8.75 -24.67
N LEU A 263 18.37 -9.95 -24.08
CA LEU A 263 19.45 -10.56 -23.27
C LEU A 263 20.03 -11.82 -23.93
N SER A 264 21.32 -12.06 -23.70
CA SER A 264 21.96 -13.37 -23.79
C SER A 264 21.67 -14.21 -22.54
N ASP A 265 21.64 -15.54 -22.68
CA ASP A 265 21.16 -16.53 -21.69
C ASP A 265 21.90 -16.60 -20.32
N ASP A 266 22.83 -15.69 -20.01
CA ASP A 266 23.87 -15.89 -18.98
C ASP A 266 23.60 -15.28 -17.58
N MET A 267 22.39 -14.81 -17.27
CA MET A 267 22.13 -14.22 -15.95
C MET A 267 21.85 -15.29 -14.87
N SER A 268 22.85 -15.52 -14.01
CA SER A 268 22.75 -16.43 -12.85
C SER A 268 21.71 -15.96 -11.82
N ALA A 269 21.15 -16.88 -11.03
CA ALA A 269 20.17 -16.55 -9.99
C ALA A 269 20.76 -15.72 -8.82
N SER A 270 22.08 -15.75 -8.65
CA SER A 270 22.84 -15.07 -7.60
C SER A 270 23.10 -13.58 -7.86
N ASP A 271 23.03 -13.12 -9.11
CA ASP A 271 23.29 -11.71 -9.47
C ASP A 271 22.04 -10.81 -9.36
N ARG A 272 20.94 -11.33 -8.81
CA ARG A 272 19.67 -10.61 -8.75
C ARG A 272 19.67 -9.56 -7.64
N VAL A 273 19.81 -8.29 -8.04
CA VAL A 273 19.68 -7.13 -7.15
C VAL A 273 18.24 -6.97 -6.60
N ILE A 274 17.22 -7.51 -7.28
CA ILE A 274 15.80 -7.37 -6.93
C ILE A 274 15.15 -8.75 -6.76
N GLY A 275 14.64 -9.05 -5.55
CA GLY A 275 13.91 -10.29 -5.27
C GLY A 275 12.55 -10.37 -5.96
N ASP A 276 12.07 -11.58 -6.23
CA ASP A 276 10.79 -11.79 -6.93
C ASP A 276 9.60 -11.33 -6.07
N ARG A 277 8.51 -10.98 -6.76
CA ARG A 277 7.19 -10.84 -6.15
C ARG A 277 6.16 -11.60 -6.95
N GLN A 278 5.22 -12.18 -6.23
CA GLN A 278 4.20 -13.06 -6.78
C GLN A 278 2.83 -12.45 -6.53
N LEU A 279 2.06 -12.26 -7.60
CA LEU A 279 0.69 -11.81 -7.50
C LEU A 279 -0.14 -12.91 -6.85
N CYS A 280 -0.83 -12.56 -5.77
CA CYS A 280 -1.75 -13.41 -5.05
C CYS A 280 -3.13 -12.75 -5.05
N ARG A 281 -4.16 -13.58 -5.03
CA ARG A 281 -5.56 -13.17 -4.94
C ARG A 281 -6.24 -13.94 -3.81
N VAL A 282 -6.99 -13.26 -2.97
CA VAL A 282 -7.74 -13.88 -1.88
C VAL A 282 -9.19 -13.39 -1.94
N VAL A 283 -10.13 -14.31 -1.88
CA VAL A 283 -11.57 -14.05 -1.78
C VAL A 283 -11.97 -14.24 -0.33
N MET A 284 -12.53 -13.20 0.26
CA MET A 284 -12.95 -13.13 1.65
C MET A 284 -14.47 -13.00 1.73
N GLU A 285 -15.05 -13.50 2.80
CA GLU A 285 -16.40 -13.10 3.19
C GLU A 285 -16.43 -11.57 3.35
N ASN A 286 -17.54 -10.92 2.98
CA ASN A 286 -17.67 -9.48 3.12
C ASN A 286 -17.53 -9.08 4.59
N CYS A 287 -16.33 -8.65 4.96
CA CYS A 287 -16.04 -8.24 6.31
C CYS A 287 -16.20 -6.72 6.34
N GLY A 288 -17.40 -6.24 6.67
CA GLY A 288 -17.62 -4.93 7.28
C GLY A 288 -17.04 -3.67 6.63
N ARG A 289 -17.03 -2.59 7.41
CA ARG A 289 -16.32 -1.33 7.12
C ARG A 289 -15.18 -1.17 8.12
N PRO A 290 -14.15 -0.36 7.83
CA PRO A 290 -13.11 -0.05 8.81
C PRO A 290 -13.71 0.47 10.12
N ILE A 291 -13.01 0.23 11.23
CA ILE A 291 -13.58 0.41 12.58
C ILE A 291 -14.01 1.84 12.88
N ASP A 292 -13.44 2.85 12.22
CA ASP A 292 -13.85 4.25 12.30
C ASP A 292 -15.31 4.50 11.87
N HIS A 293 -15.93 3.59 11.12
CA HIS A 293 -17.34 3.63 10.75
C HIS A 293 -18.27 2.99 11.80
N PHE A 294 -17.82 2.86 13.05
CA PHE A 294 -18.62 2.33 14.15
C PHE A 294 -19.96 3.07 14.28
N PRO A 295 -21.12 2.40 14.41
CA PRO A 295 -22.42 3.08 14.48
C PRO A 295 -22.59 3.98 15.71
N ASP A 296 -22.12 3.49 16.86
CA ASP A 296 -22.23 4.14 18.15
C ASP A 296 -21.09 3.67 19.09
N PRO A 297 -20.84 4.36 20.21
CA PRO A 297 -19.74 4.02 21.12
C PRO A 297 -19.83 2.62 21.72
N LYS A 298 -21.04 2.09 21.94
CA LYS A 298 -21.23 0.73 22.47
C LYS A 298 -20.83 -0.32 21.42
N GLN A 299 -21.16 -0.10 20.16
CA GLN A 299 -20.74 -0.95 19.05
C GLN A 299 -19.23 -0.82 18.77
N LEU A 300 -18.63 0.35 18.97
CA LEU A 300 -17.18 0.51 18.94
C LEU A 300 -16.49 -0.38 19.97
N LEU A 301 -16.92 -0.32 21.23
CA LEU A 301 -16.35 -1.15 22.31
C LEU A 301 -16.54 -2.64 22.05
N ARG A 302 -17.71 -3.04 21.54
CA ARG A 302 -17.97 -4.43 21.11
C ARG A 302 -17.05 -4.87 19.98
N ALA A 303 -16.89 -4.04 18.95
CA ALA A 303 -16.01 -4.35 17.83
C ALA A 303 -14.54 -4.46 18.26
N MET A 304 -14.06 -3.56 19.11
CA MET A 304 -12.72 -3.67 19.71
C MET A 304 -12.57 -4.98 20.50
N HIS A 305 -13.53 -5.29 21.37
CA HIS A 305 -13.53 -6.52 22.17
C HIS A 305 -13.50 -7.78 21.30
N ASP A 306 -14.34 -7.85 20.27
CA ASP A 306 -14.44 -9.01 19.39
C ASP A 306 -13.17 -9.18 18.54
N ALA A 307 -12.58 -8.08 18.06
CA ALA A 307 -11.32 -8.10 17.33
C ALA A 307 -10.14 -8.53 18.22
N ILE A 308 -10.09 -8.10 19.49
CA ILE A 308 -9.11 -8.55 20.47
C ILE A 308 -9.29 -10.04 20.77
N ASN A 309 -10.52 -10.54 20.85
CA ASN A 309 -10.77 -11.99 20.98
C ASN A 309 -10.34 -12.77 19.73
N GLY A 310 -10.56 -12.22 18.54
CA GLY A 310 -10.02 -12.76 17.29
C GLY A 310 -8.50 -12.82 17.31
N HIS A 311 -7.83 -11.74 17.71
CA HIS A 311 -6.38 -11.69 17.91
C HIS A 311 -5.88 -12.72 18.93
N ARG A 312 -6.57 -12.87 20.06
CA ARG A 312 -6.28 -13.94 21.04
C ARG A 312 -6.38 -15.33 20.41
N GLY A 313 -7.37 -15.55 19.55
CA GLY A 313 -7.51 -16.81 18.81
C GLY A 313 -6.38 -17.04 17.80
N LEU A 314 -5.89 -15.99 17.11
CA LEU A 314 -4.67 -16.06 16.30
C LEU A 314 -3.47 -16.50 17.15
N PHE A 315 -3.28 -15.87 18.31
CA PHE A 315 -2.18 -16.18 19.21
C PHE A 315 -2.22 -17.63 19.71
N GLN A 316 -3.41 -18.16 20.03
CA GLN A 316 -3.60 -19.58 20.40
C GLN A 316 -3.28 -20.55 19.25
N LYS A 317 -3.34 -20.08 18.00
CA LYS A 317 -2.89 -20.81 16.81
C LYS A 317 -1.41 -20.56 16.49
N TYR A 318 -0.67 -19.94 17.41
CA TYR A 318 0.73 -19.56 17.25
C TYR A 318 0.96 -18.56 16.12
N ILE A 319 -0.01 -17.67 15.87
CA ILE A 319 0.06 -16.62 14.84
C ILE A 319 0.07 -15.25 15.53
N LEU A 320 1.08 -14.43 15.24
CA LEU A 320 1.12 -13.01 15.62
C LEU A 320 0.68 -12.14 14.45
N HIS A 321 -0.13 -11.12 14.68
CA HIS A 321 -0.74 -10.30 13.64
C HIS A 321 0.26 -9.27 13.09
N ARG A 322 0.87 -8.49 13.99
CA ARG A 322 1.93 -7.49 13.77
C ARG A 322 1.55 -6.21 13.03
N ASP A 323 0.29 -6.06 12.63
CA ASP A 323 -0.18 -4.88 11.89
C ASP A 323 -1.59 -4.47 12.30
N VAL A 324 -1.88 -4.45 13.60
CA VAL A 324 -3.15 -3.92 14.09
C VAL A 324 -3.23 -2.43 13.74
N SER A 325 -4.27 -2.05 12.99
CA SER A 325 -4.48 -0.68 12.52
C SER A 325 -5.95 -0.42 12.25
N MET A 326 -6.31 0.85 12.05
CA MET A 326 -7.68 1.29 11.70
C MET A 326 -8.26 0.52 10.51
N MET A 327 -7.42 0.22 9.51
CA MET A 327 -7.85 -0.43 8.26
C MET A 327 -7.93 -1.95 8.36
N ASN A 328 -7.32 -2.52 9.41
CA ASN A 328 -7.23 -3.97 9.62
C ASN A 328 -8.19 -4.49 10.69
N VAL A 329 -9.00 -3.60 11.29
CA VAL A 329 -10.10 -3.96 12.17
C VAL A 329 -11.40 -3.45 11.58
N LEU A 330 -12.36 -4.35 11.40
CA LEU A 330 -13.61 -4.07 10.70
C LEU A 330 -14.82 -4.23 11.61
N VAL A 331 -15.81 -3.37 11.41
CA VAL A 331 -17.15 -3.45 12.00
C VAL A 331 -18.06 -4.14 10.99
N CYS A 332 -18.41 -5.39 11.28
CA CYS A 332 -19.17 -6.25 10.38
C CYS A 332 -20.61 -6.41 10.86
N PRO A 333 -21.63 -6.32 9.98
CA PRO A 333 -22.99 -6.62 10.37
C PRO A 333 -23.10 -8.09 10.81
N THR A 334 -23.98 -8.35 11.78
CA THR A 334 -24.36 -9.70 12.20
C THR A 334 -25.71 -10.08 11.60
N ASP A 335 -26.12 -11.33 11.79
CA ASP A 335 -27.46 -11.79 11.40
C ASP A 335 -28.57 -11.09 12.20
N SER A 336 -28.23 -10.52 13.36
CA SER A 336 -29.11 -9.70 14.18
C SER A 336 -29.09 -8.25 13.67
N PRO A 337 -30.22 -7.71 13.15
CA PRO A 337 -30.26 -6.34 12.64
C PRO A 337 -29.81 -5.32 13.69
N GLY A 338 -28.95 -4.38 13.28
CA GLY A 338 -28.42 -3.32 14.15
C GLY A 338 -27.32 -3.78 15.11
N LEU A 339 -26.94 -5.05 15.13
CA LEU A 339 -25.80 -5.56 15.88
C LEU A 339 -24.61 -5.82 14.96
N PHE A 340 -23.45 -5.34 15.37
CA PHE A 340 -22.21 -5.49 14.66
C PHE A 340 -21.20 -6.25 15.51
N ARG A 341 -20.27 -6.93 14.83
CA ARG A 341 -19.12 -7.62 15.43
C ARG A 341 -17.82 -7.07 14.91
N GLY A 342 -16.80 -7.12 15.73
CA GLY A 342 -15.43 -6.82 15.34
C GLY A 342 -14.77 -7.98 14.64
N VAL A 343 -14.02 -7.69 13.58
CA VAL A 343 -13.23 -8.68 12.85
C VAL A 343 -11.86 -8.11 12.54
N ILE A 344 -10.80 -8.81 12.95
CA ILE A 344 -9.43 -8.51 12.53
C ILE A 344 -9.14 -9.18 11.18
N ILE A 345 -8.50 -8.46 10.27
CA ILE A 345 -8.16 -8.91 8.91
C ILE A 345 -6.70 -8.58 8.58
N ASP A 346 -6.25 -8.99 7.39
CA ASP A 346 -4.92 -8.72 6.84
C ASP A 346 -3.78 -9.42 7.61
N LEU A 347 -3.56 -10.69 7.25
CA LEU A 347 -2.50 -11.52 7.84
C LEU A 347 -1.20 -11.48 7.01
N ASP A 348 -1.01 -10.49 6.15
CA ASP A 348 0.17 -10.40 5.28
C ASP A 348 1.48 -10.18 6.05
N LEU A 349 1.42 -9.44 7.17
CA LEU A 349 2.57 -9.18 8.03
C LEU A 349 2.71 -10.22 9.15
N ALA A 350 1.73 -11.13 9.26
CA ALA A 350 1.69 -12.13 10.31
C ALA A 350 2.88 -13.07 10.27
N ILE A 351 3.19 -13.65 11.43
CA ILE A 351 4.28 -14.63 11.59
C ILE A 351 3.81 -15.78 12.46
N ARG A 352 4.42 -16.95 12.26
CA ARG A 352 4.27 -18.06 13.21
C ARG A 352 5.25 -17.90 14.37
N LEU A 353 4.78 -18.09 15.59
CA LEU A 353 5.62 -18.23 16.77
C LEU A 353 6.50 -19.48 16.63
N GLY A 354 7.73 -19.42 17.16
CA GLY A 354 8.67 -20.55 17.11
C GLY A 354 9.29 -20.82 15.73
N ARG A 355 9.17 -19.90 14.77
CA ARG A 355 9.89 -20.00 13.49
C ARG A 355 11.41 -19.94 13.70
N ASN A 356 12.15 -20.71 12.91
CA ASN A 356 13.62 -20.75 12.97
C ASN A 356 14.29 -19.64 12.13
N GLU A 357 13.53 -18.96 11.28
CA GLU A 357 14.07 -17.98 10.32
C GLU A 357 13.52 -16.57 10.56
N THR A 358 14.39 -15.57 10.44
CA THR A 358 13.99 -14.16 10.42
C THR A 358 13.49 -13.81 9.03
N LEU A 359 12.24 -13.34 8.95
CA LEU A 359 11.72 -12.84 7.67
C LEU A 359 12.48 -11.57 7.27
N PRO A 360 12.89 -11.45 5.99
CA PRO A 360 13.62 -10.29 5.53
C PRO A 360 12.80 -9.01 5.69
N LYS A 361 13.48 -7.89 5.94
CA LYS A 361 12.85 -6.58 6.16
C LYS A 361 12.19 -5.96 4.91
N CYS A 362 12.09 -6.72 3.83
CA CYS A 362 11.40 -6.31 2.62
C CYS A 362 9.95 -5.93 3.00
N ASP A 363 9.68 -4.63 2.94
CA ASP A 363 8.39 -3.96 3.16
C ASP A 363 8.08 -3.44 4.58
N HIS A 364 9.03 -3.43 5.55
CA HIS A 364 8.80 -2.79 6.87
C HIS A 364 8.67 -1.26 6.84
N ARG A 365 8.82 -0.61 5.67
CA ARG A 365 9.05 0.83 5.59
C ARG A 365 7.81 1.69 5.27
N THR A 366 6.63 1.12 5.06
CA THR A 366 5.44 1.92 4.68
C THR A 366 4.14 1.36 5.27
N GLY A 367 3.59 2.10 6.25
CA GLY A 367 2.31 1.85 6.94
C GLY A 367 2.47 0.85 8.08
N THR A 368 2.26 1.13 9.37
CA THR A 368 1.38 2.12 10.00
C THR A 368 1.96 2.59 11.35
N ARG A 369 3.01 3.42 11.31
CA ARG A 369 3.79 3.87 12.50
C ARG A 369 2.93 4.39 13.65
N PHE A 370 1.84 5.05 13.27
CA PHE A 370 0.84 5.59 14.16
C PHE A 370 0.35 4.58 15.22
N TYR A 371 0.24 3.30 14.87
CA TYR A 371 -0.25 2.26 15.80
C TYR A 371 0.86 1.36 16.37
N GLN A 372 2.10 1.43 15.88
CA GLN A 372 3.17 0.53 16.37
C GLN A 372 3.48 0.75 17.85
N SER A 373 3.76 -0.32 18.59
CA SER A 373 4.20 -0.24 19.98
C SER A 373 5.51 0.54 20.15
N ILE A 374 5.71 1.11 21.34
CA ILE A 374 6.96 1.80 21.70
C ILE A 374 8.15 0.84 21.58
N TYR A 375 8.01 -0.39 22.07
CA TYR A 375 9.07 -1.41 22.04
C TYR A 375 9.51 -1.74 20.60
N VAL A 376 8.54 -1.91 19.68
CA VAL A 376 8.81 -2.11 18.25
C VAL A 376 9.45 -0.89 17.61
N LEU A 377 9.01 0.32 17.96
CA LEU A 377 9.56 1.57 17.43
C LEU A 377 11.00 1.82 17.90
N GLN A 378 11.34 1.44 19.13
CA GLN A 378 12.70 1.52 19.66
C GLN A 378 13.62 0.41 19.12
N ALA A 379 13.06 -0.56 18.39
CA ALA A 379 13.73 -1.77 17.95
C ALA A 379 14.35 -2.56 19.12
N GLU A 380 13.72 -2.47 20.29
CA GLU A 380 14.06 -3.27 21.45
C GLU A 380 13.39 -4.63 21.25
N GLY A 381 14.17 -5.71 21.10
CA GLY A 381 13.64 -7.07 21.03
C GLY A 381 12.83 -7.46 19.78
N GLN A 382 12.07 -8.55 19.92
CA GLN A 382 11.21 -9.10 18.87
C GLN A 382 9.75 -8.79 19.20
N HIS A 383 9.01 -8.34 18.18
CA HIS A 383 7.57 -8.10 18.28
C HIS A 383 6.84 -9.35 18.80
N ASP A 384 6.04 -9.19 19.85
CA ASP A 384 5.18 -10.23 20.42
C ASP A 384 3.69 -9.82 20.49
N HIS A 385 2.86 -10.63 21.14
CA HIS A 385 1.44 -10.36 21.26
C HIS A 385 1.06 -9.13 22.10
N LEU A 386 1.92 -8.67 23.02
CA LEU A 386 1.71 -7.46 23.81
C LEU A 386 1.86 -6.22 22.94
N ASP A 387 2.76 -6.26 21.95
CA ASP A 387 2.91 -5.18 20.97
C ASP A 387 1.65 -4.98 20.10
N ASP A 388 1.00 -6.08 19.70
CA ASP A 388 -0.30 -6.03 19.03
C ASP A 388 -1.40 -5.45 19.95
N LEU A 389 -1.38 -5.76 21.25
CA LEU A 389 -2.32 -5.20 22.23
C LEU A 389 -2.08 -3.70 22.48
N GLU A 390 -0.82 -3.26 22.55
CA GLU A 390 -0.47 -1.83 22.60
C GLU A 390 -0.94 -1.11 21.33
N SER A 391 -0.89 -1.79 20.18
CA SER A 391 -1.42 -1.26 18.93
C SER A 391 -2.95 -1.08 18.97
N PHE A 392 -3.69 -2.01 19.59
CA PHE A 392 -5.12 -1.82 19.88
C PHE A 392 -5.38 -0.64 20.81
N PHE A 393 -4.52 -0.40 21.81
CA PHE A 393 -4.63 0.77 22.68
C PHE A 393 -4.49 2.08 21.89
N TYR A 394 -3.47 2.21 21.03
CA TYR A 394 -3.32 3.40 20.19
C TYR A 394 -4.48 3.58 19.22
N LEU A 395 -4.99 2.48 18.63
CA LEU A 395 -6.18 2.52 17.79
C LEU A 395 -7.39 3.07 18.56
N PHE A 396 -7.61 2.60 19.79
CA PHE A 396 -8.67 3.09 20.65
C PHE A 396 -8.52 4.59 20.96
N CYS A 397 -7.33 5.05 21.34
CA CYS A 397 -7.06 6.47 21.56
C CYS A 397 -7.33 7.30 20.30
N THR A 398 -6.97 6.77 19.13
CA THR A 398 -7.22 7.42 17.83
C THR A 398 -8.70 7.62 17.58
N LEU A 399 -9.51 6.60 17.84
CA LEU A 399 -10.96 6.67 17.68
C LEU A 399 -11.59 7.64 18.68
N CYS A 400 -11.14 7.62 19.94
CA CYS A 400 -11.70 8.46 21.01
C CYS A 400 -11.36 9.94 20.85
N PHE A 401 -10.12 10.29 20.51
CA PHE A 401 -9.69 11.69 20.43
C PHE A 401 -9.68 12.25 19.02
N GLY A 402 -9.56 11.40 18.00
CA GLY A 402 -9.41 11.78 16.60
C GLY A 402 -10.71 11.86 15.81
N TYR A 403 -11.84 11.42 16.36
CA TYR A 403 -13.12 11.40 15.65
C TYR A 403 -14.21 12.14 16.45
N SER A 404 -15.06 12.90 15.76
CA SER A 404 -16.25 13.54 16.34
C SER A 404 -17.48 12.63 16.26
N GLY A 405 -17.42 11.58 15.46
CA GLY A 405 -18.47 10.59 15.27
C GLY A 405 -18.08 9.55 14.22
N PRO A 406 -19.01 8.63 13.87
CA PRO A 406 -18.79 7.56 12.90
C PRO A 406 -18.25 8.07 11.56
N GLY A 407 -17.02 7.73 11.19
CA GLY A 407 -16.37 8.16 9.94
C GLY A 407 -16.01 9.65 9.87
N HIS A 408 -16.21 10.42 10.94
CA HIS A 408 -15.96 11.86 10.96
C HIS A 408 -14.67 12.17 11.72
N ALA A 409 -13.54 12.10 11.03
CA ALA A 409 -12.25 12.50 11.58
C ALA A 409 -12.23 14.01 11.90
N ILE A 410 -11.61 14.37 13.02
CA ILE A 410 -11.39 15.76 13.41
C ILE A 410 -10.23 16.31 12.60
N VAL A 411 -10.48 17.41 11.90
CA VAL A 411 -9.48 18.11 11.07
C VAL A 411 -9.35 19.57 11.57
N PRO A 412 -8.13 20.06 11.85
CA PRO A 412 -6.86 19.34 11.77
C PRO A 412 -6.72 18.23 12.83
N THR A 413 -5.84 17.27 12.58
CA THR A 413 -5.53 16.18 13.52
C THR A 413 -5.23 16.73 14.91
N PRO A 414 -5.88 16.22 15.98
CA PRO A 414 -5.64 16.69 17.34
C PRO A 414 -4.17 16.64 17.76
N SER A 415 -3.72 17.67 18.48
CA SER A 415 -2.31 17.84 18.89
C SER A 415 -1.78 16.72 19.77
N VAL A 416 -2.67 15.96 20.43
CA VAL A 416 -2.30 14.77 21.22
C VAL A 416 -1.60 13.69 20.40
N PHE A 417 -1.84 13.65 19.08
CA PHE A 417 -1.22 12.70 18.16
C PHE A 417 0.02 13.24 17.45
N LEU A 418 0.45 14.47 17.78
CA LEU A 418 1.59 15.09 17.13
C LEU A 418 2.83 14.20 17.31
N GLY A 419 3.41 13.77 16.18
CA GLY A 419 4.62 12.96 16.17
C GLY A 419 4.41 11.45 16.12
N TRP A 420 3.17 10.94 16.20
CA TRP A 420 2.91 9.49 16.18
C TRP A 420 3.21 8.83 14.82
N ASP A 421 3.20 9.59 13.72
CA ASP A 421 3.44 9.13 12.35
C ASP A 421 4.86 9.38 11.82
N GLN A 422 5.78 9.88 12.66
CA GLN A 422 7.12 10.29 12.22
C GLN A 422 7.89 9.18 11.50
N GLU A 423 8.53 9.53 10.37
CA GLU A 423 9.32 8.56 9.59
C GLU A 423 10.53 8.04 10.39
N HIS A 424 11.03 8.78 11.37
CA HIS A 424 12.03 8.25 12.28
C HIS A 424 11.34 7.52 13.45
N PRO A 425 11.52 6.19 13.61
CA PRO A 425 10.73 5.40 14.55
C PRO A 425 10.95 5.83 16.02
N MET A 426 12.17 6.23 16.38
CA MET A 426 12.44 6.78 17.72
C MET A 426 11.65 8.07 18.02
N GLN A 427 11.39 8.92 17.03
CA GLN A 427 10.62 10.16 17.26
C GLN A 427 9.15 9.83 17.57
N ALA A 428 8.58 8.84 16.88
CA ALA A 428 7.25 8.33 17.18
C ALA A 428 7.21 7.66 18.57
N ALA A 429 8.25 6.91 18.95
CA ALA A 429 8.35 6.32 20.29
C ALA A 429 8.35 7.39 21.39
N PHE A 430 9.15 8.45 21.25
CA PHE A 430 9.19 9.55 22.22
C PHE A 430 7.87 10.29 22.33
N ALA A 431 7.18 10.53 21.21
CA ALA A 431 5.85 11.17 21.24
C ALA A 431 4.81 10.31 21.98
N LYS A 432 4.88 8.98 21.83
CA LYS A 432 4.00 8.04 22.52
C LYS A 432 4.33 7.90 24.00
N LEU A 433 5.61 7.84 24.37
CA LEU A 433 6.04 7.89 25.76
C LEU A 433 5.54 9.15 26.47
N TYR A 434 5.67 10.31 25.82
CA TYR A 434 5.16 11.57 26.37
C TYR A 434 3.64 11.51 26.60
N PHE A 435 2.89 10.89 25.69
CA PHE A 435 1.45 10.68 25.85
C PHE A 435 1.10 9.75 27.02
N THR A 436 1.84 8.65 27.21
CA THR A 436 1.61 7.70 28.29
C THR A 436 2.09 8.20 29.66
N ASP A 437 3.11 9.06 29.67
CA ASP A 437 3.71 9.64 30.89
C ASP A 437 2.98 10.91 31.38
N LEU A 438 1.89 11.33 30.72
CA LEU A 438 1.07 12.45 31.18
C LEU A 438 0.61 12.22 32.63
N ASN A 439 1.01 13.13 33.52
CA ASN A 439 0.66 13.10 34.93
C ASN A 439 -0.88 13.17 35.07
N PRO A 440 -1.52 12.45 36.01
CA PRO A 440 -2.96 12.52 36.24
C PRO A 440 -3.53 13.95 36.46
N LYS A 441 -2.66 14.94 36.72
CA LYS A 441 -3.03 16.37 36.81
C LYS A 441 -3.06 17.09 35.45
N ASP A 442 -2.30 16.63 34.47
CA ASP A 442 -2.28 17.12 33.07
C ASP A 442 -3.43 16.51 32.24
N VAL A 443 -4.05 15.44 32.76
CA VAL A 443 -5.38 14.94 32.35
C VAL A 443 -6.46 16.03 32.46
N LYS A 444 -6.20 17.20 33.06
CA LYS A 444 -7.10 18.35 32.92
C LYS A 444 -7.33 18.79 31.46
N LEU A 445 -6.40 18.52 30.53
CA LEU A 445 -6.68 18.67 29.09
C LEU A 445 -7.73 17.65 28.62
N LEU A 446 -7.67 16.41 29.09
CA LEU A 446 -8.70 15.38 28.87
C LEU A 446 -10.05 15.77 29.52
N TYR A 447 -10.03 16.49 30.64
CA TYR A 447 -11.23 17.08 31.24
C TYR A 447 -11.79 18.28 30.46
N GLN A 448 -11.00 18.98 29.64
CA GLN A 448 -11.55 19.95 28.68
C GLN A 448 -12.21 19.24 27.48
N TYR A 449 -11.76 18.03 27.14
CA TYR A 449 -12.43 17.11 26.21
C TYR A 449 -13.61 16.34 26.86
N ASP A 450 -13.91 16.55 28.14
CA ASP A 450 -15.05 15.93 28.87
C ASP A 450 -16.42 16.38 28.35
N LEU A 451 -16.46 17.41 27.51
CA LEU A 451 -17.63 17.71 26.68
C LEU A 451 -17.93 16.60 25.64
N LYS A 452 -16.96 15.74 25.29
CA LYS A 452 -17.12 14.60 24.37
C LYS A 452 -17.22 13.23 25.04
N PHE A 453 -16.75 13.05 26.28
CA PHE A 453 -17.03 11.82 27.05
C PHE A 453 -18.52 11.66 27.39
N LYS A 454 -19.32 12.74 27.26
CA LYS A 454 -20.78 12.66 27.23
C LYS A 454 -21.34 11.72 26.15
N LEU A 455 -20.63 11.45 25.05
CA LEU A 455 -21.07 10.43 24.08
C LEU A 455 -21.02 9.00 24.64
N ILE A 456 -20.17 8.73 25.64
CA ILE A 456 -20.06 7.42 26.28
C ILE A 456 -20.86 7.37 27.59
N SER A 457 -20.97 8.49 28.32
CA SER A 457 -21.69 8.53 29.60
C SER A 457 -23.19 8.84 29.48
N CYS A 458 -23.67 9.47 28.40
CA CYS A 458 -25.11 9.77 28.26
C CYS A 458 -25.97 8.53 27.96
N ASP A 459 -25.41 7.45 27.40
CA ASP A 459 -26.17 6.23 27.06
C ASP A 459 -26.01 5.07 28.07
N LEU A 460 -25.17 5.23 29.10
CA LEU A 460 -25.05 4.26 30.21
C LEU A 460 -25.94 4.61 31.41
N GLY A 461 -26.73 5.68 31.32
CA GLY A 461 -27.59 6.18 32.41
C GLY A 461 -29.00 5.58 32.49
N HIS A 462 -29.44 4.78 31.51
CA HIS A 462 -30.75 4.13 31.53
C HIS A 462 -30.70 2.70 30.96
N CYS A 463 -30.25 1.76 31.79
CA CYS A 463 -30.68 0.36 31.79
C CYS A 463 -30.43 -0.22 33.18
#